data_AF-A0A0F9AJ61-F1
#
_entry.id   AF-A0A0F9AJ61-F1
#
_cell.length_a   1.000
_cell.length_b   1.000
_cell.length_c   1.000
_cell.angle_alpha   90.00
_cell.angle_beta   90.00
_cell.angle_gamma   90.00
#
_symmetry.space_group_name_H-M   'P 1'
#
loop_
_entity.id
_entity.type
_entity.pdbx_description
1 polymer ?
#
loop_
_entity_poly.entity_id
_entity_poly.type
_entity_poly.pdbx_seq_one_letter_code
_entity_poly.pdbx_strand_id
1 'polypeptide(L)'
;YVYLDPPVKTTNHNEHAALARAILGQLAAQTRFDFINKVDICGGNMWVWHRKMKGTDGLKITKQGRPLTNVPKNWRDHVKVITGRRCKNLPQEIEESSKEHTNLDRMFEELTGQYIKEPLDPDHKKLIDFLREGGCMWWWDQDNNMLVTHTFHLKEAHDVLNLKGIFTTAATGTERGHDHNCFLYPLRKGSWVIRRFTPGVKETNSWDQDGGGWTRCFYNLDPDLSTAGRSNEGIEHPSGGYVFREAENAQKAALQLGVDLALPNFALSRTAKMKEHKDGRLIVEINRESTDNPEKLLGWLEDGKSWKRIFGVAISSPVDSTQKSFDDVVRHLVSEQHKDAGWVIKADGRWIEEPLAHIKLGLRALNVTSKDISIVLGDNIFKRWTLVSKPFQSEYPGDRQWNRDACQLMFNISKRDDLHYPTWSKILNHVGDSLTPDLVKNNWAVTNGIVTGADYLKCWIASIFQKPDEPLPYLYL
;
A
#
# COMPACT_ATOMS: atom_id res chain seq x y z
N TYR A 1 -8.52 -25.59 1.32
CA TYR A 1 -8.09 -26.03 2.66
C TYR A 1 -6.57 -26.12 2.68
N VAL A 2 -5.94 -25.52 3.68
CA VAL A 2 -4.48 -25.61 3.90
C VAL A 2 -4.26 -26.62 5.03
N TYR A 3 -3.41 -27.61 4.79
CA TYR A 3 -3.01 -28.60 5.79
C TYR A 3 -1.58 -28.28 6.23
N LEU A 4 -1.34 -28.21 7.55
CA LEU A 4 -0.03 -27.86 8.12
C LEU A 4 0.68 -29.12 8.59
N ASP A 5 1.95 -29.27 8.21
CA ASP A 5 2.80 -30.36 8.66
C ASP A 5 4.25 -29.85 8.88
N PRO A 6 4.75 -29.77 10.13
CA PRO A 6 4.08 -30.19 11.36
C PRO A 6 2.92 -29.25 11.75
N PRO A 7 1.98 -29.72 12.58
CA PRO A 7 0.92 -28.87 13.10
C PRO A 7 1.50 -27.73 13.95
N VAL A 8 1.08 -26.50 13.68
CA VAL A 8 1.45 -25.32 14.50
C VAL A 8 0.52 -25.26 15.71
N LYS A 9 1.11 -25.23 16.91
CA LYS A 9 0.36 -25.14 18.16
C LYS A 9 -0.18 -23.73 18.37
N THR A 10 -1.51 -23.60 18.40
CA THR A 10 -2.23 -22.36 18.75
C THR A 10 -3.02 -22.57 20.04
N THR A 11 -3.04 -21.59 20.95
CA THR A 11 -3.70 -21.72 22.26
C THR A 11 -5.20 -21.44 22.23
N ASN A 12 -5.68 -20.61 21.31
CA ASN A 12 -7.07 -20.16 21.24
C ASN A 12 -7.50 -19.86 19.79
N HIS A 13 -8.79 -19.58 19.59
CA HIS A 13 -9.35 -19.29 18.27
C HIS A 13 -8.76 -18.03 17.61
N ASN A 14 -8.34 -17.02 18.39
CA ASN A 14 -7.71 -15.82 17.86
C ASN A 14 -6.32 -16.12 17.29
N GLU A 15 -5.52 -16.94 17.99
CA GLU A 15 -4.23 -17.41 17.47
C GLU A 15 -4.40 -18.25 16.20
N HIS A 16 -5.43 -19.11 16.17
CA HIS A 16 -5.75 -19.90 14.98
C HIS A 16 -6.11 -19.01 13.77
N ALA A 17 -6.93 -17.98 14.00
CA ALA A 17 -7.29 -17.01 12.97
C ALA A 17 -6.10 -16.14 12.54
N ALA A 18 -5.21 -15.76 13.46
CA ALA A 18 -3.99 -15.01 13.16
C ALA A 18 -3.03 -15.83 12.28
N LEU A 19 -2.86 -17.13 12.58
CA LEU A 19 -2.14 -18.07 11.74
C LEU A 19 -2.73 -18.18 10.33
N ALA A 20 -4.05 -18.31 10.22
CA ALA A 20 -4.73 -18.34 8.92
C ALA A 20 -4.52 -17.05 8.12
N ARG A 21 -4.59 -15.87 8.77
CA ARG A 21 -4.35 -14.56 8.14
C ARG A 21 -2.93 -14.46 7.58
N ALA A 22 -1.92 -14.91 8.33
CA ALA A 22 -0.53 -14.92 7.88
C ALA A 22 -0.33 -15.82 6.64
N ILE A 23 -0.91 -17.01 6.66
CA ILE A 23 -0.88 -17.94 5.52
C ILE A 23 -1.57 -17.34 4.30
N LEU A 24 -2.68 -16.62 4.46
CA LEU A 24 -3.34 -15.93 3.35
C LEU A 24 -2.42 -14.87 2.72
N GLY A 25 -1.66 -14.12 3.51
CA GLY A 25 -0.64 -13.20 3.01
C GLY A 25 0.45 -13.92 2.21
N GLN A 26 0.96 -15.03 2.72
CA GLN A 26 1.94 -15.86 2.00
C GLN A 26 1.39 -16.38 0.66
N LEU A 27 0.15 -16.86 0.64
CA LEU A 27 -0.51 -17.30 -0.59
C LEU A 27 -0.70 -16.15 -1.57
N ALA A 28 -1.12 -14.98 -1.09
CA ALA A 28 -1.29 -13.79 -1.93
C ALA A 28 0.00 -13.40 -2.64
N ALA A 29 1.13 -13.42 -1.93
CA ALA A 29 2.44 -13.17 -2.51
C ALA A 29 2.83 -14.22 -3.57
N GLN A 30 2.56 -15.50 -3.31
CA GLN A 30 2.92 -16.59 -4.23
C GLN A 30 2.05 -16.63 -5.50
N THR A 31 0.77 -16.28 -5.38
CA THR A 31 -0.18 -16.28 -6.51
C THR A 31 -0.27 -14.92 -7.20
N ARG A 32 0.26 -13.85 -6.58
CA ARG A 32 0.08 -12.45 -6.97
C ARG A 32 -1.38 -12.04 -6.99
N PHE A 33 -2.18 -12.63 -6.10
CA PHE A 33 -3.62 -12.40 -6.02
C PHE A 33 -4.01 -11.97 -4.61
N ASP A 34 -4.68 -10.83 -4.51
CA ASP A 34 -5.17 -10.32 -3.24
C ASP A 34 -6.45 -11.04 -2.81
N PHE A 35 -6.28 -12.08 -1.99
CA PHE A 35 -7.40 -12.88 -1.48
C PHE A 35 -8.29 -12.09 -0.52
N ILE A 36 -7.78 -11.09 0.21
CA ILE A 36 -8.58 -10.34 1.18
C ILE A 36 -9.58 -9.43 0.48
N ASN A 37 -9.14 -8.69 -0.52
CA ASN A 37 -10.00 -7.74 -1.22
C ASN A 37 -10.97 -8.41 -2.21
N LYS A 38 -10.72 -9.66 -2.61
CA LYS A 38 -11.50 -10.34 -3.66
C LYS A 38 -12.38 -11.47 -3.15
N VAL A 39 -12.15 -11.98 -1.95
CA VAL A 39 -12.89 -13.14 -1.43
C VAL A 39 -13.55 -12.73 -0.12
N ASP A 40 -14.87 -12.51 -0.19
CA ASP A 40 -15.70 -12.31 1.00
C ASP A 40 -15.98 -13.68 1.64
N ILE A 41 -15.43 -13.91 2.83
CA ILE A 41 -15.74 -15.09 3.65
C ILE A 41 -16.21 -14.60 5.00
N CYS A 42 -17.52 -14.71 5.21
CA CYS A 42 -18.13 -14.59 6.52
C CYS A 42 -18.04 -15.94 7.27
N GLY A 43 -17.26 -15.98 8.35
CA GLY A 43 -17.22 -17.10 9.31
C GLY A 43 -16.07 -18.11 9.13
N GLY A 44 -15.73 -18.83 10.21
CA GLY A 44 -14.58 -19.75 10.27
C GLY A 44 -14.75 -21.09 9.53
N ASN A 45 -15.91 -21.34 8.92
CA ASN A 45 -16.23 -22.57 8.19
C ASN A 45 -16.85 -22.24 6.83
N MET A 46 -16.24 -22.71 5.74
CA MET A 46 -16.81 -22.62 4.40
C MET A 46 -17.53 -23.93 4.04
N TRP A 47 -18.85 -23.86 3.84
CA TRP A 47 -19.64 -24.96 3.32
C TRP A 47 -19.84 -24.79 1.82
N VAL A 48 -19.44 -25.78 1.03
CA VAL A 48 -19.61 -25.78 -0.43
C VAL A 48 -20.65 -26.85 -0.80
N TRP A 49 -21.78 -26.43 -1.37
CA TRP A 49 -22.85 -27.30 -1.85
C TRP A 49 -23.28 -26.89 -3.26
N HIS A 50 -23.51 -27.85 -4.17
CA HIS A 50 -23.97 -27.58 -5.52
C HIS A 50 -25.13 -28.49 -5.94
N ARG A 51 -26.17 -27.92 -6.58
CA ARG A 51 -27.43 -28.63 -6.91
C ARG A 51 -27.25 -29.79 -7.90
N LYS A 52 -26.19 -29.78 -8.72
CA LYS A 52 -25.90 -30.84 -9.73
C LYS A 52 -24.90 -31.91 -9.26
N MET A 53 -24.69 -32.09 -7.96
CA MET A 53 -23.71 -33.07 -7.47
C MET A 53 -24.11 -34.53 -7.73
N LYS A 54 -25.40 -34.84 -7.88
CA LYS A 54 -25.87 -36.21 -8.13
C LYS A 54 -25.59 -36.62 -9.59
N GLY A 55 -24.71 -37.61 -9.78
CA GLY A 55 -24.36 -38.14 -11.10
C GLY A 55 -23.31 -37.34 -11.88
N THR A 56 -22.57 -36.43 -11.23
CA THR A 56 -21.47 -35.69 -11.84
C THR A 56 -20.18 -35.85 -11.02
N ASP A 57 -19.04 -35.66 -11.67
CA ASP A 57 -17.71 -35.52 -11.04
C ASP A 57 -17.54 -34.13 -10.36
N GLY A 58 -18.62 -33.53 -9.88
CA GLY A 58 -18.65 -32.12 -9.45
C GLY A 58 -17.75 -31.78 -8.25
N LEU A 59 -17.35 -32.78 -7.45
CA LEU A 59 -16.37 -32.64 -6.35
C LEU A 59 -15.10 -33.46 -6.59
N LYS A 60 -14.82 -33.85 -7.83
CA LYS A 60 -13.60 -34.58 -8.15
C LYS A 60 -12.39 -33.69 -7.94
N ILE A 61 -11.42 -34.20 -7.18
CA ILE A 61 -10.15 -33.54 -7.00
C ILE A 61 -9.43 -33.49 -8.35
N THR A 62 -9.27 -32.29 -8.90
CA THR A 62 -8.52 -32.08 -10.16
C THR A 62 -7.02 -31.96 -9.92
N LYS A 63 -6.62 -31.52 -8.73
CA LYS A 63 -5.22 -31.40 -8.31
C LYS A 63 -5.09 -31.55 -6.80
N GLN A 64 -4.38 -32.58 -6.36
CA GLN A 64 -4.09 -32.79 -4.94
C GLN A 64 -3.04 -31.76 -4.46
N GLY A 65 -3.34 -31.05 -3.38
CA GLY A 65 -2.39 -30.17 -2.70
C GLY A 65 -1.33 -30.94 -1.91
N ARG A 66 -0.29 -30.25 -1.46
CA ARG A 66 0.70 -30.77 -0.50
C ARG A 66 0.53 -30.03 0.84
N PRO A 67 0.93 -30.66 1.96
CA PRO A 67 1.03 -29.96 3.24
C PRO A 67 1.90 -28.70 3.11
N LEU A 68 1.47 -27.63 3.77
CA LEU A 68 2.27 -26.43 3.94
C LEU A 68 3.20 -26.63 5.14
N THR A 69 4.50 -26.68 4.87
CA THR A 69 5.54 -26.93 5.87
C THR A 69 6.20 -25.67 6.40
N ASN A 70 6.21 -24.60 5.59
CA ASN A 70 6.86 -23.34 5.93
C ASN A 70 5.81 -22.26 6.20
N VAL A 71 5.52 -22.08 7.49
CA VAL A 71 4.54 -21.11 8.00
C VAL A 71 5.23 -19.76 8.24
N PRO A 72 4.59 -18.62 7.89
CA PRO A 72 5.16 -17.31 8.14
C PRO A 72 5.43 -17.09 9.63
N LYS A 73 6.66 -16.69 9.98
CA LYS A 73 7.07 -16.56 11.39
C LYS A 73 6.36 -15.40 12.11
N ASN A 74 5.91 -14.39 11.36
CA ASN A 74 5.22 -13.20 11.87
C ASN A 74 3.74 -13.44 12.24
N TRP A 75 3.25 -14.69 12.25
CA TRP A 75 1.82 -14.96 12.39
C TRP A 75 1.22 -14.43 13.69
N ARG A 76 2.04 -14.29 14.74
CA ARG A 76 1.62 -13.77 16.06
C ARG A 76 1.30 -12.28 16.04
N ASP A 77 1.91 -11.51 15.13
CA ASP A 77 1.69 -10.07 15.01
C ASP A 77 0.21 -9.77 14.68
N HIS A 78 -0.42 -10.68 13.92
CA HIS A 78 -1.82 -10.59 13.55
C HIS A 78 -2.81 -10.80 14.70
N VAL A 79 -2.40 -11.30 15.88
CA VAL A 79 -3.31 -11.54 17.01
C VAL A 79 -3.99 -10.25 17.48
N LYS A 80 -3.26 -9.13 17.48
CA LYS A 80 -3.81 -7.82 17.87
C LYS A 80 -4.81 -7.29 16.86
N VAL A 81 -4.64 -7.64 15.59
CA VAL A 81 -5.60 -7.31 14.52
C VAL A 81 -6.87 -8.15 14.67
N ILE A 82 -6.71 -9.46 14.86
CA ILE A 82 -7.85 -10.38 15.03
C ILE A 82 -8.69 -10.05 16.26
N THR A 83 -8.05 -9.65 17.36
CA THR A 83 -8.76 -9.25 18.60
C THR A 83 -9.38 -7.84 18.53
N GLY A 84 -9.22 -7.12 17.41
CA GLY A 84 -9.75 -5.77 17.23
C GLY A 84 -9.01 -4.68 18.02
N ARG A 85 -7.86 -5.00 18.64
CA ARG A 85 -7.02 -4.02 19.35
C ARG A 85 -6.28 -3.08 18.41
N ARG A 86 -6.07 -3.49 17.16
CA ARG A 86 -5.49 -2.68 16.07
C ARG A 86 -6.24 -2.93 14.77
N CYS A 87 -6.32 -1.92 13.91
CA CYS A 87 -6.91 -2.06 12.56
C CYS A 87 -5.95 -2.70 11.55
N LYS A 88 -4.63 -2.54 11.73
CA LYS A 88 -3.57 -3.05 10.85
C LYS A 88 -2.45 -3.71 11.67
N ASN A 89 -1.72 -4.61 11.03
CA ASN A 89 -0.52 -5.22 11.58
C ASN A 89 0.57 -4.17 11.89
N LEU A 90 1.17 -4.28 13.07
CA LEU A 90 2.38 -3.54 13.44
C LEU A 90 3.49 -4.58 13.68
N PRO A 91 4.59 -4.56 12.90
CA PRO A 91 5.71 -5.47 13.10
C PRO A 91 6.24 -5.39 14.53
N GLN A 92 6.57 -6.56 15.10
CA GLN A 92 7.02 -6.67 16.49
C GLN A 92 8.24 -5.78 16.77
N GLU A 93 9.16 -5.63 15.81
CA GLU A 93 10.38 -4.82 15.95
C GLU A 93 10.06 -3.34 16.11
N ILE A 94 9.05 -2.85 15.38
CA ILE A 94 8.57 -1.47 15.52
C ILE A 94 7.89 -1.32 16.88
N GLU A 95 7.06 -2.27 17.29
CA GLU A 95 6.36 -2.21 18.57
C GLU A 95 7.33 -2.23 19.76
N GLU A 96 8.35 -3.07 19.73
CA GLU A 96 9.38 -3.15 20.76
C GLU A 96 10.24 -1.89 20.78
N SER A 97 10.72 -1.45 19.60
CA SER A 97 11.53 -0.23 19.47
C SER A 97 10.76 1.04 19.87
N SER A 98 9.43 1.06 19.70
CA SER A 98 8.57 2.18 20.11
C SER A 98 8.49 2.35 21.63
N LYS A 99 8.79 1.31 22.41
CA LYS A 99 8.87 1.43 23.89
C LYS A 99 10.09 2.25 24.31
N GLU A 100 11.15 2.24 23.50
CA GLU A 100 12.39 2.98 23.74
C GLU A 100 12.39 4.34 23.03
N HIS A 101 11.82 4.40 21.82
CA HIS A 101 11.73 5.60 20.99
C HIS A 101 10.29 6.07 20.88
N THR A 102 9.97 7.14 21.60
CA THR A 102 8.64 7.76 21.60
C THR A 102 8.26 8.19 20.17
N ASN A 103 7.18 7.63 19.62
CA ASN A 103 6.56 7.91 18.30
C ASN A 103 7.00 7.03 17.10
N LEU A 104 7.83 6.00 17.25
CA LEU A 104 8.22 5.18 16.09
C LEU A 104 7.02 4.46 15.43
N ASP A 105 6.05 4.01 16.23
CA ASP A 105 4.79 3.44 15.78
C ASP A 105 4.00 4.40 14.90
N ARG A 106 3.86 5.66 15.32
CA ARG A 106 3.19 6.72 14.55
C ARG A 106 3.92 7.03 13.25
N MET A 107 5.25 7.17 13.30
CA MET A 107 6.05 7.39 12.10
C MET A 107 5.90 6.25 11.08
N PHE A 108 5.81 5.01 11.56
CA PHE A 108 5.60 3.84 10.71
C PHE A 108 4.18 3.79 10.12
N GLU A 109 3.16 4.11 10.92
CA GLU A 109 1.77 4.19 10.45
C GLU A 109 1.58 5.32 9.41
N GLU A 110 2.22 6.47 9.59
CA GLU A 110 2.22 7.55 8.60
C GLU A 110 2.91 7.14 7.30
N LEU A 111 4.06 6.46 7.40
CA LEU A 111 4.81 5.98 6.24
C LEU A 111 4.01 4.95 5.44
N THR A 112 3.43 3.95 6.11
CA THR A 112 2.68 2.85 5.50
C THR A 112 1.32 3.32 4.96
N GLY A 113 0.68 4.30 5.61
CA GLY A 113 -0.58 4.88 5.16
C GLY A 113 -0.47 5.69 3.88
N GLN A 114 0.69 6.30 3.62
CA GLN A 114 0.93 7.12 2.42
C GLN A 114 1.22 6.29 1.17
N TYR A 115 1.43 4.96 1.25
CA TYR A 115 1.91 4.19 0.10
C TYR A 115 0.77 3.71 -0.80
N ILE A 116 0.88 3.91 -2.12
CA ILE A 116 -0.06 3.32 -3.09
C ILE A 116 0.22 1.83 -3.22
N LYS A 117 -0.82 1.02 -3.04
CA LYS A 117 -0.74 -0.44 -3.20
C LYS A 117 -0.55 -0.80 -4.67
N GLU A 118 0.71 -1.00 -5.07
CA GLU A 118 1.04 -1.55 -6.38
C GLU A 118 0.90 -3.09 -6.37
N PRO A 119 0.27 -3.67 -7.40
CA PRO A 119 0.12 -5.11 -7.51
C PRO A 119 1.44 -5.80 -7.87
N LEU A 120 1.63 -7.03 -7.37
CA LEU A 120 2.81 -7.83 -7.68
C LEU A 120 2.78 -8.32 -9.13
N ASP A 121 3.84 -8.01 -9.89
CA ASP A 121 4.04 -8.51 -11.25
C ASP A 121 4.92 -9.79 -11.28
N PRO A 122 5.12 -10.43 -12.46
CA PRO A 122 5.95 -11.63 -12.56
C PRO A 122 7.41 -11.45 -12.13
N ASP A 123 7.97 -10.25 -12.25
CA ASP A 123 9.37 -9.97 -11.90
C ASP A 123 9.54 -9.84 -10.38
N HIS A 124 8.57 -9.25 -9.67
CA HIS A 124 8.54 -9.29 -8.19
C HIS A 124 8.56 -10.74 -7.67
N LYS A 125 7.84 -11.63 -8.37
CA LYS A 125 7.75 -13.03 -7.99
C LYS A 125 9.11 -13.73 -8.02
N LYS A 126 10.02 -13.36 -8.92
CA LYS A 126 11.37 -13.96 -8.99
C LYS A 126 12.13 -13.79 -7.68
N LEU A 127 12.05 -12.60 -7.07
CA LEU A 127 12.66 -12.34 -5.76
C LEU A 127 11.99 -13.18 -4.65
N ILE A 128 10.66 -13.22 -4.63
CA ILE A 128 9.91 -13.98 -3.62
C ILE A 128 10.20 -15.48 -3.73
N ASP A 129 10.22 -16.01 -4.96
CA ASP A 129 10.54 -17.41 -5.25
C ASP A 129 11.99 -17.72 -4.82
N PHE A 130 12.96 -16.83 -5.07
CA PHE A 130 14.35 -16.96 -4.59
C PHE A 130 14.44 -17.00 -3.06
N LEU A 131 13.79 -16.08 -2.36
CA LEU A 131 13.80 -16.05 -0.89
C LEU A 131 13.18 -17.32 -0.29
N ARG A 132 12.10 -17.82 -0.91
CA ARG A 132 11.44 -19.06 -0.51
C ARG A 132 12.34 -20.28 -0.71
N GLU A 133 12.91 -20.42 -1.90
CA GLU A 133 13.71 -21.60 -2.28
C GLU A 133 15.08 -21.61 -1.59
N GLY A 134 15.63 -20.43 -1.30
CA GLY A 134 16.90 -20.24 -0.59
C GLY A 134 16.82 -20.36 0.93
N GLY A 135 15.65 -20.70 1.49
CA GLY A 135 15.44 -20.82 2.94
C GLY A 135 15.65 -19.50 3.71
N CYS A 136 15.50 -18.36 3.03
CA CYS A 136 15.70 -17.04 3.62
C CYS A 136 14.52 -16.66 4.52
N MET A 137 14.75 -15.73 5.44
CA MET A 137 13.67 -15.15 6.25
C MET A 137 12.86 -14.21 5.37
N TRP A 138 11.58 -14.51 5.18
CA TRP A 138 10.66 -13.63 4.48
C TRP A 138 9.21 -13.86 4.87
N TRP A 139 8.39 -12.83 4.74
CA TRP A 139 6.94 -12.95 4.69
C TRP A 139 6.34 -11.75 3.98
N TRP A 140 5.07 -11.89 3.61
CA TRP A 140 4.30 -10.80 3.02
C TRP A 140 3.33 -10.25 4.05
N ASP A 141 3.48 -8.97 4.39
CA ASP A 141 2.52 -8.24 5.21
C ASP A 141 1.42 -7.69 4.33
N GLN A 142 0.28 -8.37 4.33
CA GLN A 142 -0.89 -8.02 3.52
C GLN A 142 -1.54 -6.69 3.96
N ASP A 143 -1.46 -6.33 5.25
CA ASP A 143 -2.11 -5.13 5.77
C ASP A 143 -1.42 -3.87 5.23
N ASN A 144 -0.09 -3.94 5.17
CA ASN A 144 0.79 -2.88 4.72
C ASN A 144 1.24 -3.02 3.25
N ASN A 145 0.88 -4.12 2.56
CA ASN A 145 1.27 -4.41 1.17
C ASN A 145 2.80 -4.36 0.95
N MET A 146 3.55 -5.02 1.83
CA MET A 146 5.01 -5.00 1.82
C MET A 146 5.60 -6.39 2.02
N LEU A 147 6.77 -6.60 1.42
CA LEU A 147 7.62 -7.77 1.65
C LEU A 147 8.58 -7.46 2.79
N VAL A 148 8.65 -8.31 3.81
CA VAL A 148 9.62 -8.20 4.89
C VAL A 148 10.70 -9.26 4.72
N THR A 149 11.97 -8.85 4.85
CA THR A 149 13.11 -9.76 4.74
C THR A 149 14.38 -9.10 5.32
N HIS A 150 15.55 -9.59 4.91
CA HIS A 150 16.84 -9.11 5.35
C HIS A 150 17.67 -8.59 4.16
N THR A 151 18.31 -7.44 4.35
CA THR A 151 19.17 -6.79 3.34
C THR A 151 20.27 -7.69 2.79
N PHE A 152 20.87 -8.56 3.61
CA PHE A 152 21.85 -9.55 3.14
C PHE A 152 21.26 -10.55 2.13
N HIS A 153 20.05 -11.09 2.38
CA HIS A 153 19.39 -12.00 1.44
C HIS A 153 19.06 -11.29 0.13
N LEU A 154 18.73 -10.00 0.19
CA LEU A 154 18.54 -9.17 -1.00
C LEU A 154 19.85 -8.99 -1.76
N LYS A 155 21.00 -8.89 -1.07
CA LYS A 155 22.30 -8.79 -1.76
C LYS A 155 22.63 -10.06 -2.52
N GLU A 156 22.44 -11.22 -1.89
CA GLU A 156 22.58 -12.51 -2.57
C GLU A 156 21.62 -12.62 -3.77
N ALA A 157 20.35 -12.24 -3.58
CA ALA A 157 19.35 -12.27 -4.65
C ALA A 157 19.72 -11.33 -5.80
N HIS A 158 20.25 -10.15 -5.50
CA HIS A 158 20.67 -9.16 -6.50
C HIS A 158 21.73 -9.73 -7.43
N ASP A 159 22.73 -10.38 -6.83
CA ASP A 159 23.87 -10.94 -7.57
C ASP A 159 23.48 -12.21 -8.35
N VAL A 160 22.67 -13.10 -7.75
CA VAL A 160 22.23 -14.35 -8.39
C VAL A 160 21.22 -14.11 -9.51
N LEU A 161 20.25 -13.22 -9.31
CA LEU A 161 19.22 -12.92 -10.29
C LEU A 161 19.66 -11.86 -11.31
N ASN A 162 20.89 -11.33 -11.17
CA ASN A 162 21.46 -10.27 -11.99
C ASN A 162 20.51 -9.07 -12.14
N LEU A 163 20.02 -8.58 -11.00
CA LEU A 163 19.04 -7.50 -10.96
C LEU A 163 19.68 -6.15 -11.32
N LYS A 164 18.83 -5.25 -11.81
CA LYS A 164 19.29 -3.93 -12.25
C LYS A 164 19.64 -3.02 -11.08
N GLY A 165 20.58 -2.12 -11.33
CA GLY A 165 20.96 -1.10 -10.36
C GLY A 165 22.07 -1.53 -9.40
N ILE A 166 22.31 -0.66 -8.43
CA ILE A 166 23.37 -0.81 -7.44
C ILE A 166 22.71 -1.16 -6.12
N PHE A 167 23.01 -2.35 -5.62
CA PHE A 167 22.58 -2.76 -4.30
C PHE A 167 23.77 -3.28 -3.50
N THR A 168 24.02 -2.60 -2.38
CA THR A 168 25.03 -2.97 -1.38
C THR A 168 24.41 -2.81 0.01
N THR A 169 24.92 -3.51 1.00
CA THR A 169 24.46 -3.41 2.39
C THR A 169 25.61 -3.61 3.34
N ALA A 170 25.52 -2.99 4.53
CA ALA A 170 26.45 -3.20 5.63
C ALA A 170 26.17 -4.50 6.42
N ALA A 171 25.01 -5.14 6.21
CA ALA A 171 24.63 -6.33 6.96
C ALA A 171 25.43 -7.57 6.52
N THR A 172 25.87 -8.38 7.49
CA THR A 172 26.74 -9.56 7.26
C THR A 172 25.98 -10.89 7.20
N GLY A 173 24.70 -10.93 7.59
CA GLY A 173 23.84 -12.11 7.43
C GLY A 173 24.13 -13.27 8.39
N THR A 174 24.57 -12.98 9.63
CA THR A 174 24.98 -13.99 10.62
C THR A 174 23.92 -15.02 10.99
N GLU A 175 22.63 -14.69 10.89
CA GLU A 175 21.51 -15.56 11.28
C GLU A 175 20.54 -15.82 10.13
N ARG A 176 21.04 -16.45 9.06
CA ARG A 176 20.24 -16.78 7.86
C ARG A 176 18.96 -17.52 8.22
N GLY A 177 17.84 -17.02 7.70
CA GLY A 177 16.53 -17.64 7.91
C GLY A 177 15.88 -17.32 9.26
N HIS A 178 16.56 -16.64 10.17
CA HIS A 178 16.03 -16.27 11.50
C HIS A 178 15.88 -14.77 11.69
N ASP A 179 16.73 -13.97 11.07
CA ASP A 179 16.74 -12.51 11.19
C ASP A 179 16.16 -11.80 9.95
N HIS A 180 15.60 -10.61 10.16
CA HIS A 180 15.09 -9.67 9.16
C HIS A 180 15.33 -8.24 9.64
N ASN A 181 15.55 -7.32 8.70
CA ASN A 181 15.94 -5.96 9.06
C ASN A 181 15.46 -4.88 8.08
N CYS A 182 14.72 -5.28 7.06
CA CYS A 182 14.14 -4.36 6.09
C CYS A 182 12.76 -4.81 5.63
N PHE A 183 12.04 -3.85 5.07
CA PHE A 183 10.79 -4.08 4.36
C PHE A 183 10.84 -3.37 3.01
N LEU A 184 10.08 -3.91 2.05
CA LEU A 184 10.09 -3.47 0.66
C LEU A 184 8.66 -3.23 0.19
N TYR A 185 8.48 -2.12 -0.51
CA TYR A 185 7.24 -1.90 -1.27
C TYR A 185 7.47 -2.15 -2.75
N PRO A 186 6.52 -2.82 -3.43
CA PRO A 186 6.59 -3.04 -4.87
C PRO A 186 6.47 -1.73 -5.64
N LEU A 187 7.26 -1.59 -6.69
CA LEU A 187 7.20 -0.55 -7.70
C LEU A 187 6.89 -1.18 -9.06
N ARG A 188 6.63 -0.38 -10.08
CA ARG A 188 6.35 -0.91 -11.43
C ARG A 188 7.55 -1.69 -11.98
N LYS A 189 7.28 -2.71 -12.81
CA LYS A 189 8.29 -3.49 -13.56
C LYS A 189 9.26 -4.28 -12.66
N GLY A 190 8.76 -4.86 -11.58
CA GLY A 190 9.54 -5.72 -10.70
C GLY A 190 10.54 -4.99 -9.81
N SER A 191 10.52 -3.65 -9.80
CA SER A 191 11.37 -2.83 -8.96
C SER A 191 10.81 -2.74 -7.55
N TRP A 192 11.64 -2.37 -6.58
CA TRP A 192 11.23 -2.19 -5.19
C TRP A 192 11.84 -0.94 -4.59
N VAL A 193 11.19 -0.36 -3.60
CA VAL A 193 11.83 0.55 -2.64
C VAL A 193 12.04 -0.21 -1.33
N ILE A 194 13.29 -0.30 -0.91
CA ILE A 194 13.71 -0.98 0.33
C ILE A 194 13.85 0.07 1.42
N ARG A 195 13.42 -0.26 2.64
CA ARG A 195 13.55 0.58 3.83
C ARG A 195 14.01 -0.23 5.03
N ARG A 196 14.83 0.39 5.89
CA ARG A 196 15.21 -0.16 7.20
C ARG A 196 14.08 0.05 8.21
N PHE A 197 13.89 -0.87 9.16
CA PHE A 197 12.90 -0.72 10.25
C PHE A 197 13.24 0.39 11.24
N THR A 198 14.51 0.77 11.36
CA THR A 198 14.95 1.81 12.28
C THR A 198 15.35 3.07 11.49
N PRO A 199 14.73 4.23 11.77
CA PRO A 199 15.16 5.51 11.21
C PRO A 199 16.61 5.84 11.58
N GLY A 200 17.31 6.56 10.71
CA GLY A 200 18.66 7.01 10.97
C GLY A 200 19.77 5.96 10.83
N VAL A 201 19.44 4.70 10.47
CA VAL A 201 20.44 3.65 10.28
C VAL A 201 21.44 4.02 9.19
N LYS A 202 22.73 3.92 9.50
CA LYS A 202 23.77 4.13 8.51
C LYS A 202 23.96 2.85 7.69
N GLU A 203 23.63 2.91 6.42
CA GLU A 203 23.93 1.88 5.42
C GLU A 203 25.07 2.34 4.51
N THR A 204 25.35 1.57 3.46
CA THR A 204 26.33 1.91 2.42
C THR A 204 25.88 3.11 1.58
N ASN A 205 26.79 3.65 0.76
CA ASN A 205 26.56 4.87 -0.02
C ASN A 205 25.45 4.76 -1.10
N SER A 206 24.94 3.56 -1.39
CA SER A 206 23.79 3.35 -2.27
C SER A 206 22.44 3.68 -1.61
N TRP A 207 22.44 4.04 -0.32
CA TRP A 207 21.24 4.36 0.46
C TRP A 207 21.15 5.86 0.77
N ASP A 208 19.95 6.43 0.76
CA ASP A 208 19.63 7.77 1.28
C ASP A 208 18.76 7.69 2.54
N GLN A 209 18.65 8.83 3.22
CA GLN A 209 17.63 9.06 4.24
C GLN A 209 16.60 10.03 3.66
N ASP A 210 15.32 9.66 3.74
CA ASP A 210 14.25 10.56 3.34
C ASP A 210 14.02 11.67 4.38
N GLY A 211 13.13 12.62 4.07
CA GLY A 211 12.80 13.72 4.98
C GLY A 211 12.17 13.28 6.32
N GLY A 212 11.73 12.02 6.44
CA GLY A 212 11.26 11.43 7.69
C GLY A 212 12.35 10.67 8.45
N GLY A 213 13.59 10.71 7.98
CA GLY A 213 14.73 10.00 8.58
C GLY A 213 14.80 8.51 8.24
N TRP A 214 13.90 8.00 7.39
CA TRP A 214 13.91 6.59 7.01
C TRP A 214 15.00 6.32 6.01
N THR A 215 15.86 5.34 6.32
CA THR A 215 16.93 4.90 5.42
C THR A 215 16.33 4.03 4.31
N ARG A 216 16.50 4.44 3.05
CA ARG A 216 15.90 3.81 1.88
C ARG A 216 16.89 3.61 0.73
N CYS A 217 16.57 2.71 -0.18
CA CYS A 217 17.22 2.60 -1.49
C CYS A 217 16.25 1.98 -2.51
N PHE A 218 16.56 2.11 -3.79
CA PHE A 218 15.83 1.44 -4.87
C PHE A 218 16.49 0.11 -5.24
N TYR A 219 15.69 -0.85 -5.71
CA TYR A 219 16.14 -2.20 -6.00
C TYR A 219 15.52 -2.72 -7.30
N ASN A 220 16.32 -3.45 -8.08
CA ASN A 220 15.97 -3.87 -9.45
C ASN A 220 15.50 -2.69 -10.31
N LEU A 221 16.22 -1.57 -10.24
CA LEU A 221 15.92 -0.33 -10.94
C LEU A 221 17.21 0.29 -11.45
N ASP A 222 17.19 0.85 -12.67
CA ASP A 222 18.36 1.54 -13.21
C ASP A 222 18.74 2.72 -12.28
N PRO A 223 20.04 2.88 -11.96
CA PRO A 223 20.46 3.85 -10.96
C PRO A 223 20.27 5.26 -11.51
N ASP A 224 19.96 6.19 -10.62
CA ASP A 224 19.87 7.61 -10.94
C ASP A 224 21.21 8.31 -10.70
N LEU A 225 21.32 9.57 -11.13
CA LEU A 225 22.56 10.35 -10.94
C LEU A 225 22.95 10.43 -9.47
N SER A 226 21.98 10.49 -8.56
CA SER A 226 22.19 10.54 -7.12
C SER A 226 22.83 9.26 -6.58
N THR A 227 22.24 8.11 -6.90
CA THR A 227 22.68 6.79 -6.46
C THR A 227 24.03 6.44 -7.09
N ALA A 228 24.20 6.68 -8.39
CA ALA A 228 25.47 6.47 -9.08
C ALA A 228 26.56 7.41 -8.54
N GLY A 229 26.24 8.68 -8.29
CA GLY A 229 27.18 9.65 -7.72
C GLY A 229 27.69 9.22 -6.35
N ARG A 230 26.79 8.97 -5.40
CA ARG A 230 27.15 8.60 -4.02
C ARG A 230 27.88 7.27 -3.95
N SER A 231 27.46 6.28 -4.75
CA SER A 231 28.10 4.95 -4.77
C SER A 231 29.54 4.97 -5.26
N ASN A 232 29.95 6.01 -6.01
CA ASN A 232 31.33 6.18 -6.50
C ASN A 232 32.01 7.43 -5.88
N GLU A 233 31.75 7.71 -4.60
CA GLU A 233 32.45 8.76 -3.84
C GLU A 233 32.23 10.19 -4.35
N GLY A 234 31.17 10.41 -5.14
CA GLY A 234 30.74 11.75 -5.54
C GLY A 234 30.19 12.53 -4.36
N ILE A 235 30.60 13.78 -4.24
CA ILE A 235 30.10 14.73 -3.24
C ILE A 235 29.07 15.64 -3.90
N GLU A 236 27.89 15.74 -3.32
CA GLU A 236 26.84 16.61 -3.85
C GLU A 236 27.25 18.09 -3.77
N HIS A 237 27.07 18.82 -4.87
CA HIS A 237 27.44 20.23 -4.96
C HIS A 237 26.22 21.12 -4.66
N PRO A 238 26.37 22.26 -3.94
CA PRO A 238 25.24 23.15 -3.62
C PRO A 238 24.46 23.69 -4.82
N SER A 239 25.11 23.76 -5.99
CA SER A 239 24.46 24.15 -7.25
C SER A 239 23.84 22.99 -8.04
N GLY A 240 23.74 21.81 -7.43
CA GLY A 240 23.28 20.57 -8.04
C GLY A 240 24.39 19.75 -8.69
N GLY A 241 24.13 18.46 -8.80
CA GLY A 241 25.07 17.46 -9.33
C GLY A 241 26.11 16.99 -8.32
N TYR A 242 27.06 16.19 -8.81
CA TYR A 242 28.07 15.52 -7.99
C TYR A 242 29.47 15.89 -8.48
N VAL A 243 30.37 16.18 -7.54
CA VAL A 243 31.78 16.44 -7.78
C VAL A 243 32.59 15.25 -7.28
N PHE A 244 33.46 14.75 -8.14
CA PHE A 244 34.35 13.64 -7.90
C PHE A 244 35.78 14.18 -7.84
N ARG A 245 36.56 13.72 -6.86
CA ARG A 245 37.98 14.09 -6.75
C ARG A 245 38.76 13.64 -7.97
N GLU A 246 38.42 12.45 -8.48
CA GLU A 246 39.05 11.79 -9.62
C GLU A 246 38.00 11.48 -10.69
N ALA A 247 38.32 11.75 -11.94
CA ALA A 247 37.45 11.54 -13.09
C ALA A 247 37.27 10.04 -13.38
N GLU A 248 38.16 9.18 -12.88
CA GLU A 248 37.96 7.73 -12.88
C GLU A 248 36.67 7.34 -12.15
N ASN A 249 36.41 7.94 -10.98
CA ASN A 249 35.19 7.69 -10.22
C ASN A 249 33.95 8.25 -10.94
N ALA A 250 34.07 9.41 -11.59
CA ALA A 250 33.03 9.94 -12.45
C ALA A 250 32.76 9.05 -13.67
N GLN A 251 33.79 8.42 -14.24
CA GLN A 251 33.65 7.46 -15.34
C GLN A 251 32.92 6.19 -14.90
N LYS A 252 33.24 5.64 -13.71
CA LYS A 252 32.50 4.52 -13.11
C LYS A 252 31.03 4.87 -12.88
N ALA A 253 30.75 6.05 -12.32
CA ALA A 253 29.38 6.54 -12.14
C ALA A 253 28.63 6.74 -13.47
N ALA A 254 29.28 7.32 -14.48
CA ALA A 254 28.69 7.49 -15.80
C ALA A 254 28.40 6.15 -16.48
N LEU A 255 29.29 5.16 -16.34
CA LEU A 255 29.10 3.82 -16.90
C LEU A 255 27.87 3.13 -16.30
N GLN A 256 27.63 3.31 -15.00
CA GLN A 256 26.43 2.82 -14.33
C GLN A 256 25.14 3.47 -14.84
N LEU A 257 25.23 4.70 -15.35
CA LEU A 257 24.13 5.41 -16.04
C LEU A 257 24.04 5.02 -17.53
N GLY A 258 24.85 4.06 -18.00
CA GLY A 258 24.88 3.61 -19.40
C GLY A 258 25.70 4.51 -20.32
N VAL A 259 26.58 5.36 -19.79
CA VAL A 259 27.42 6.28 -20.56
C VAL A 259 28.90 5.92 -20.38
N ASP A 260 29.57 5.57 -21.47
CA ASP A 260 31.04 5.52 -21.48
C ASP A 260 31.61 6.90 -21.85
N LEU A 261 32.36 7.48 -20.92
CA LEU A 261 33.05 8.75 -21.12
C LEU A 261 34.29 8.63 -22.03
N ALA A 262 34.86 7.43 -22.12
CA ALA A 262 36.10 7.13 -22.83
C ALA A 262 37.23 8.14 -22.52
N LEU A 263 37.51 8.36 -21.23
CA LEU A 263 38.50 9.35 -20.79
C LEU A 263 39.94 8.86 -21.03
N PRO A 264 40.84 9.73 -21.50
CA PRO A 264 42.27 9.40 -21.61
C PRO A 264 42.93 9.37 -20.23
N ASN A 265 44.00 8.58 -20.07
CA ASN A 265 44.68 8.37 -18.79
C ASN A 265 45.08 9.66 -18.05
N PHE A 266 45.46 10.72 -18.77
CA PHE A 266 45.85 12.00 -18.15
C PHE A 266 44.67 12.73 -17.49
N ALA A 267 43.44 12.44 -17.92
CA ALA A 267 42.23 13.07 -17.40
C ALA A 267 41.67 12.32 -16.18
N LEU A 268 42.03 11.04 -15.97
CA LEU A 268 41.47 10.18 -14.92
C LEU A 268 41.74 10.70 -13.50
N SER A 269 42.90 11.30 -13.25
CA SER A 269 43.28 11.84 -11.95
C SER A 269 42.70 13.23 -11.64
N ARG A 270 41.86 13.77 -12.53
CA ARG A 270 41.35 15.15 -12.41
C ARG A 270 40.02 15.21 -11.72
N THR A 271 39.73 16.35 -11.11
CA THR A 271 38.39 16.61 -10.59
C THR A 271 37.39 16.68 -11.73
N ALA A 272 36.27 15.97 -11.56
CA ALA A 272 35.17 15.94 -12.51
C ALA A 272 33.85 16.29 -11.80
N LYS A 273 32.92 16.88 -12.54
CA LYS A 273 31.57 17.21 -12.09
C LYS A 273 30.55 16.59 -13.04
N MET A 274 29.56 15.90 -12.49
CA MET A 274 28.42 15.36 -13.23
C MET A 274 27.15 16.09 -12.81
N LYS A 275 26.34 16.53 -13.77
CA LYS A 275 25.05 17.18 -13.48
C LYS A 275 24.02 16.86 -14.55
N GLU A 276 22.75 16.97 -14.18
CA GLU A 276 21.64 16.91 -15.12
C GLU A 276 21.51 18.26 -15.86
N HIS A 277 21.34 18.21 -17.17
CA HIS A 277 21.00 19.37 -17.99
C HIS A 277 19.51 19.68 -17.88
N LYS A 278 19.09 20.88 -18.30
CA LYS A 278 17.67 21.30 -18.26
C LYS A 278 16.72 20.41 -19.08
N ASP A 279 17.25 19.65 -20.03
CA ASP A 279 16.50 18.70 -20.87
C ASP A 279 16.60 17.24 -20.39
N GLY A 280 17.18 17.00 -19.20
CA GLY A 280 17.32 15.67 -18.59
C GLY A 280 18.59 14.90 -19.00
N ARG A 281 19.43 15.45 -19.88
CA ARG A 281 20.68 14.79 -20.31
C ARG A 281 21.81 14.92 -19.31
N LEU A 282 22.74 13.96 -19.31
CA LEU A 282 23.95 14.04 -18.49
C LEU A 282 24.95 15.05 -19.06
N ILE A 283 25.44 15.95 -18.20
CA ILE A 283 26.62 16.79 -18.46
C ILE A 283 27.76 16.33 -17.58
N VAL A 284 28.92 16.15 -18.19
CA VAL A 284 30.18 15.94 -17.47
C VAL A 284 31.12 17.11 -17.76
N GLU A 285 31.72 17.65 -16.69
CA GLU A 285 32.69 18.73 -16.72
C GLU A 285 33.99 18.23 -16.06
N ILE A 286 35.14 18.33 -16.72
CA ILE A 286 36.45 17.89 -16.21
C ILE A 286 37.36 19.11 -16.15
N ASN A 287 38.13 19.25 -15.07
CA ASN A 287 39.10 20.34 -14.96
C ASN A 287 40.14 20.27 -16.09
N ARG A 288 40.38 21.42 -16.71
CA ARG A 288 41.35 21.59 -17.78
C ARG A 288 42.67 22.11 -17.24
N GLU A 289 43.77 21.60 -17.76
CA GLU A 289 45.12 22.15 -17.52
C GLU A 289 45.70 22.67 -18.83
N SER A 290 46.68 23.57 -18.76
CA SER A 290 47.31 24.16 -19.95
C SER A 290 48.13 23.16 -20.77
N THR A 291 48.47 22.01 -20.20
CA THR A 291 49.24 20.92 -20.82
C THR A 291 48.37 19.89 -21.53
N ASP A 292 47.06 20.10 -21.59
CA ASP A 292 46.11 19.17 -22.20
C ASP A 292 46.34 19.07 -23.69
N ASN A 293 46.23 17.85 -24.24
CA ASN A 293 46.18 17.65 -25.67
C ASN A 293 44.70 17.61 -26.12
N PRO A 294 44.18 18.66 -26.81
CA PRO A 294 42.79 18.71 -27.27
C PRO A 294 42.42 17.58 -28.23
N GLU A 295 43.37 17.05 -28.99
CA GLU A 295 43.15 15.95 -29.96
C GLU A 295 42.76 14.63 -29.27
N LYS A 296 43.09 14.47 -27.99
CA LYS A 296 42.73 13.28 -27.19
C LYS A 296 41.35 13.37 -26.54
N LEU A 297 40.68 14.53 -26.62
CA LEU A 297 39.34 14.77 -26.08
C LEU A 297 38.36 15.20 -27.19
N LEU A 298 38.41 14.53 -28.34
CA LEU A 298 37.48 14.76 -29.44
C LEU A 298 36.02 14.59 -28.98
N GLY A 299 35.19 15.60 -29.28
CA GLY A 299 33.78 15.66 -28.87
C GLY A 299 33.53 16.28 -27.49
N TRP A 300 34.58 16.71 -26.78
CA TRP A 300 34.45 17.57 -25.60
C TRP A 300 34.60 19.04 -26.00
N LEU A 301 33.72 19.88 -25.47
CA LEU A 301 33.77 21.32 -25.65
C LEU A 301 34.79 21.93 -24.70
N GLU A 302 35.67 22.76 -25.24
CA GLU A 302 36.56 23.61 -24.47
C GLU A 302 35.76 24.79 -23.88
N ASP A 303 35.60 24.84 -22.56
CA ASP A 303 34.87 25.92 -21.88
C ASP A 303 35.68 26.45 -20.69
N GLY A 304 36.49 27.49 -20.96
CA GLY A 304 37.28 28.20 -19.96
C GLY A 304 38.28 27.30 -19.24
N LYS A 305 38.02 26.98 -17.96
CA LYS A 305 38.88 26.12 -17.14
C LYS A 305 38.46 24.65 -17.14
N SER A 306 37.55 24.25 -18.04
CA SER A 306 36.97 22.91 -18.05
C SER A 306 36.73 22.37 -19.45
N TRP A 307 36.76 21.04 -19.57
CA TRP A 307 36.22 20.30 -20.70
C TRP A 307 34.79 19.88 -20.37
N LYS A 308 33.83 20.15 -21.27
CA LYS A 308 32.42 19.83 -21.06
C LYS A 308 31.87 18.96 -22.17
N ARG A 309 31.05 17.97 -21.82
CA ARG A 309 30.32 17.17 -22.81
C ARG A 309 28.93 16.83 -22.30
N ILE A 310 27.97 16.90 -23.20
CA ILE A 310 26.60 16.46 -22.98
C ILE A 310 26.44 15.08 -23.62
N PHE A 311 25.91 14.13 -22.88
CA PHE A 311 25.63 12.78 -23.36
C PHE A 311 24.14 12.60 -23.62
N GLY A 312 23.80 11.85 -24.67
CA GLY A 312 22.41 11.67 -25.12
C GLY A 312 21.53 10.81 -24.20
N VAL A 313 22.06 10.31 -23.08
CA VAL A 313 21.29 9.57 -22.10
C VAL A 313 20.49 10.55 -21.27
N ALA A 314 19.16 10.47 -21.41
CA ALA A 314 18.24 11.13 -20.50
C ALA A 314 18.27 10.36 -19.18
N ILE A 315 18.88 10.96 -18.16
CA ILE A 315 18.85 10.40 -16.82
C ILE A 315 17.47 10.78 -16.27
N SER A 316 16.50 9.89 -16.43
CA SER A 316 15.28 10.03 -15.65
C SER A 316 15.67 9.83 -14.20
N SER A 317 15.56 10.87 -13.38
CA SER A 317 15.34 10.64 -11.95
C SER A 317 14.18 9.66 -11.86
N PRO A 318 14.30 8.53 -11.14
CA PRO A 318 13.16 7.72 -10.80
C PRO A 318 12.14 8.72 -10.29
N VAL A 319 11.04 8.85 -11.02
CA VAL A 319 9.88 9.49 -10.44
C VAL A 319 9.72 8.69 -9.15
N ASP A 320 9.81 9.37 -8.00
CA ASP A 320 9.41 8.84 -6.70
C ASP A 320 7.91 8.53 -6.88
N SER A 321 7.67 7.43 -7.59
CA SER A 321 6.39 6.85 -7.92
C SER A 321 5.90 6.05 -6.72
N THR A 322 6.56 6.23 -5.58
CA THR A 322 5.90 6.51 -4.30
C THR A 322 4.98 7.73 -4.47
N GLN A 323 4.00 7.66 -5.36
CA GLN A 323 2.92 8.62 -5.44
C GLN A 323 2.23 8.49 -4.08
N LYS A 324 2.59 9.37 -3.15
CA LYS A 324 2.07 9.32 -1.80
C LYS A 324 0.57 9.51 -1.93
N SER A 325 -0.21 8.51 -1.54
CA SER A 325 -1.65 8.63 -1.49
C SER A 325 -1.97 9.58 -0.34
N PHE A 326 -2.50 10.75 -0.68
CA PHE A 326 -3.04 11.67 0.32
C PHE A 326 -4.54 11.44 0.53
N ASP A 327 -5.09 10.30 0.10
CA ASP A 327 -6.53 9.98 0.19
C ASP A 327 -7.05 9.93 1.65
N ASP A 328 -6.16 9.72 2.61
CA ASP A 328 -6.44 9.78 4.06
C ASP A 328 -6.24 11.17 4.68
N VAL A 329 -5.77 12.14 3.89
CA VAL A 329 -5.49 13.52 4.30
C VAL A 329 -6.41 14.50 3.61
N VAL A 330 -6.60 14.39 2.30
CA VAL A 330 -7.42 15.28 1.46
C VAL A 330 -8.25 14.43 0.52
N ARG A 331 -9.51 14.83 0.28
CA ARG A 331 -10.39 14.21 -0.70
C ARG A 331 -11.12 15.26 -1.52
N HIS A 332 -11.28 14.99 -2.82
CA HIS A 332 -12.23 15.70 -3.67
C HIS A 332 -13.56 14.96 -3.67
N LEU A 333 -14.65 15.69 -3.45
CA LEU A 333 -16.00 15.13 -3.33
C LEU A 333 -16.84 15.48 -4.55
N VAL A 334 -17.64 14.53 -4.99
CA VAL A 334 -18.71 14.74 -5.97
C VAL A 334 -20.02 14.14 -5.49
N SER A 335 -21.14 14.70 -5.95
CA SER A 335 -22.45 14.10 -5.73
C SER A 335 -22.70 12.88 -6.62
N GLU A 336 -23.77 12.13 -6.34
CA GLU A 336 -24.25 11.02 -7.18
C GLU A 336 -24.57 11.46 -8.63
N GLN A 337 -24.86 12.76 -8.83
CA GLN A 337 -25.09 13.37 -10.14
C GLN A 337 -23.79 13.87 -10.81
N HIS A 338 -22.63 13.47 -10.27
CA HIS A 338 -21.30 13.89 -10.69
C HIS A 338 -21.05 15.40 -10.64
N LYS A 339 -21.80 16.15 -9.83
CA LYS A 339 -21.55 17.57 -9.58
C LYS A 339 -20.48 17.73 -8.52
N ASP A 340 -19.65 18.77 -8.65
CA ASP A 340 -18.65 19.11 -7.65
C ASP A 340 -19.32 19.36 -6.29
N ALA A 341 -18.83 18.68 -5.26
CA ALA A 341 -19.27 18.80 -3.88
C ALA A 341 -18.15 19.33 -2.96
N GLY A 342 -17.09 19.89 -3.55
CA GLY A 342 -16.02 20.56 -2.83
C GLY A 342 -14.91 19.62 -2.35
N TRP A 343 -14.12 20.13 -1.41
CA TRP A 343 -12.93 19.46 -0.89
C TRP A 343 -13.02 19.31 0.61
N VAL A 344 -12.43 18.22 1.10
CA VAL A 344 -12.24 18.03 2.54
C VAL A 344 -10.77 17.75 2.85
N ILE A 345 -10.36 18.17 4.04
CA ILE A 345 -9.07 17.84 4.64
C ILE A 345 -9.30 17.25 6.03
N LYS A 346 -8.46 16.31 6.43
CA LYS A 346 -8.50 15.70 7.75
C LYS A 346 -7.69 16.56 8.72
N ALA A 347 -8.36 17.13 9.73
CA ALA A 347 -7.76 17.91 10.80
C ALA A 347 -8.30 17.42 12.16
N ASP A 348 -7.40 17.25 13.14
CA ASP A 348 -7.73 16.72 14.48
C ASP A 348 -8.55 15.41 14.44
N GLY A 349 -8.21 14.54 13.50
CA GLY A 349 -8.89 13.25 13.31
C GLY A 349 -10.27 13.31 12.67
N ARG A 350 -10.76 14.50 12.30
CA ARG A 350 -12.07 14.72 11.66
C ARG A 350 -11.91 15.27 10.25
N TRP A 351 -12.88 14.96 9.39
CA TRP A 351 -12.95 15.53 8.05
C TRP A 351 -13.65 16.88 8.09
N ILE A 352 -12.99 17.91 7.59
CA ILE A 352 -13.50 19.29 7.56
C ILE A 352 -13.58 19.74 6.11
N GLU A 353 -14.69 20.37 5.75
CA GLU A 353 -14.89 21.00 4.45
C GLU A 353 -14.15 22.33 4.40
N GLU A 354 -13.28 22.47 3.41
CA GLU A 354 -12.45 23.66 3.26
C GLU A 354 -12.30 24.01 1.77
N PRO A 355 -12.23 25.29 1.39
CA PRO A 355 -12.00 25.68 0.02
C PRO A 355 -10.59 25.24 -0.42
N LEU A 356 -10.41 25.01 -1.72
CA LEU A 356 -9.15 24.53 -2.30
C LEU A 356 -7.92 25.38 -1.90
N ALA A 357 -8.10 26.68 -1.65
CA ALA A 357 -7.04 27.55 -1.17
C ALA A 357 -6.51 27.12 0.22
N HIS A 358 -7.41 26.77 1.14
CA HIS A 358 -7.04 26.28 2.48
C HIS A 358 -6.47 24.88 2.41
N ILE A 359 -6.99 24.01 1.54
CA ILE A 359 -6.41 22.68 1.29
C ILE A 359 -4.93 22.80 0.87
N LYS A 360 -4.62 23.70 -0.07
CA LYS A 360 -3.23 23.96 -0.49
C LYS A 360 -2.36 24.45 0.65
N LEU A 361 -2.87 25.34 1.51
CA LEU A 361 -2.14 25.83 2.69
C LEU A 361 -1.92 24.72 3.72
N GLY A 362 -2.93 23.89 3.99
CA GLY A 362 -2.83 22.74 4.89
C GLY A 362 -1.79 21.73 4.41
N LEU A 363 -1.79 21.40 3.11
CA LEU A 363 -0.76 20.52 2.54
C LEU A 363 0.65 21.13 2.64
N ARG A 364 0.80 22.44 2.47
CA ARG A 364 2.10 23.11 2.71
C ARG A 364 2.55 23.00 4.16
N ALA A 365 1.63 23.14 5.12
CA ALA A 365 1.93 22.97 6.53
C ALA A 365 2.37 21.54 6.87
N LEU A 366 1.94 20.55 6.09
CA LEU A 366 2.40 19.16 6.15
C LEU A 366 3.72 18.92 5.39
N ASN A 367 4.48 19.98 5.08
CA ASN A 367 5.75 19.93 4.35
C ASN A 367 5.67 19.33 2.93
N VAL A 368 4.49 19.38 2.29
CA VAL A 368 4.33 18.95 0.89
C VAL A 368 4.79 20.08 -0.05
N THR A 369 5.66 19.76 -1.01
CA THR A 369 6.20 20.77 -1.93
C THR A 369 5.12 21.30 -2.88
N SER A 370 5.28 22.53 -3.41
CA SER A 370 4.33 23.10 -4.38
C SER A 370 4.12 22.24 -5.63
N LYS A 371 5.17 21.52 -6.07
CA LYS A 371 5.09 20.57 -7.17
C LYS A 371 4.22 19.38 -6.79
N ASP A 372 4.47 18.79 -5.62
CA ASP A 372 3.74 17.62 -5.15
C ASP A 372 2.28 17.95 -4.82
N ILE A 373 1.98 19.12 -4.26
CA ILE A 373 0.60 19.59 -4.05
C ILE A 373 -0.19 19.55 -5.36
N SER A 374 0.43 19.97 -6.47
CA SER A 374 -0.25 19.96 -7.77
C SER A 374 -0.54 18.53 -8.25
N ILE A 375 0.39 17.60 -8.01
CA ILE A 375 0.22 16.17 -8.30
C ILE A 375 -0.88 15.57 -7.42
N VAL A 376 -0.88 15.87 -6.12
CA VAL A 376 -1.86 15.38 -5.14
C VAL A 376 -3.27 15.83 -5.47
N LEU A 377 -3.44 17.12 -5.78
CA LEU A 377 -4.73 17.66 -6.18
C LEU A 377 -5.19 17.05 -7.51
N GLY A 378 -4.27 16.90 -8.47
CA GLY A 378 -4.56 16.21 -9.73
C GLY A 378 -5.05 14.78 -9.51
N ASP A 379 -4.36 14.00 -8.68
CA ASP A 379 -4.73 12.60 -8.39
C ASP A 379 -6.12 12.51 -7.74
N ASN A 380 -6.43 13.41 -6.80
CA ASN A 380 -7.74 13.46 -6.14
C ASN A 380 -8.89 13.89 -7.07
N ILE A 381 -8.62 14.69 -8.11
CA ILE A 381 -9.63 15.01 -9.14
C ILE A 381 -9.98 13.76 -9.97
N PHE A 382 -8.97 12.98 -10.37
CA PHE A 382 -9.19 11.75 -11.13
C PHE A 382 -9.76 10.61 -10.27
N LYS A 383 -9.35 10.54 -9.00
CA LYS A 383 -9.82 9.60 -7.99
C LYS A 383 -10.75 10.30 -6.99
N ARG A 384 -11.81 10.93 -7.47
CA ARG A 384 -12.82 11.55 -6.60
C ARG A 384 -13.56 10.53 -5.72
N TRP A 385 -14.09 10.99 -4.59
CA TRP A 385 -15.05 10.26 -3.77
C TRP A 385 -16.47 10.71 -4.11
N THR A 386 -17.41 9.76 -4.15
CA THR A 386 -18.82 10.06 -4.37
C THR A 386 -19.55 10.11 -3.04
N LEU A 387 -20.09 11.27 -2.68
CA LEU A 387 -21.02 11.38 -1.57
C LEU A 387 -22.31 10.64 -1.93
N VAL A 388 -22.70 9.70 -1.07
CA VAL A 388 -23.93 8.93 -1.19
C VAL A 388 -24.72 9.05 0.10
N SER A 389 -26.04 8.87 0.02
CA SER A 389 -26.90 8.73 1.20
C SER A 389 -27.62 7.39 1.12
N LYS A 390 -26.96 6.34 1.61
CA LYS A 390 -27.44 4.97 1.67
C LYS A 390 -27.85 4.65 3.12
N PRO A 391 -29.16 4.63 3.44
CA PRO A 391 -29.62 4.42 4.81
C PRO A 391 -29.11 3.09 5.38
N PHE A 392 -28.67 3.12 6.62
CA PHE A 392 -28.23 1.97 7.41
C PHE A 392 -27.02 1.19 6.84
N GLN A 393 -26.36 1.72 5.81
CA GLN A 393 -25.12 1.17 5.26
C GLN A 393 -23.90 1.74 5.99
N SER A 394 -22.74 1.08 5.87
CA SER A 394 -21.49 1.58 6.44
C SER A 394 -21.12 2.96 5.92
N GLU A 395 -20.29 3.71 6.67
CA GLU A 395 -19.74 5.00 6.23
C GLU A 395 -18.97 4.88 4.91
N TYR A 396 -18.31 3.74 4.69
CA TYR A 396 -17.57 3.42 3.47
C TYR A 396 -18.14 2.14 2.84
N PRO A 397 -19.18 2.24 2.00
CA PRO A 397 -19.86 1.08 1.43
C PRO A 397 -19.08 0.42 0.28
N GLY A 398 -18.00 1.04 -0.22
CA GLY A 398 -17.18 0.52 -1.32
C GLY A 398 -17.11 1.48 -2.51
N ASP A 399 -16.31 1.14 -3.52
CA ASP A 399 -16.22 1.87 -4.81
C ASP A 399 -16.00 3.39 -4.69
N ARG A 400 -15.19 3.81 -3.72
CA ARG A 400 -14.92 5.23 -3.40
C ARG A 400 -16.20 6.04 -3.14
N GLN A 401 -17.21 5.37 -2.59
CA GLN A 401 -18.40 6.02 -2.06
C GLN A 401 -18.18 6.36 -0.60
N TRP A 402 -18.70 7.50 -0.19
CA TRP A 402 -18.67 7.95 1.18
C TRP A 402 -20.08 8.28 1.62
N ASN A 403 -20.59 7.44 2.51
CA ASN A 403 -21.90 7.54 3.12
C ASN A 403 -21.90 8.50 4.31
N ARG A 404 -21.26 9.66 4.12
CA ARG A 404 -21.05 10.68 5.15
C ARG A 404 -22.39 11.29 5.52
N ASP A 405 -22.64 11.40 6.82
CA ASP A 405 -23.87 11.99 7.39
C ASP A 405 -25.18 11.29 6.96
N ALA A 406 -25.09 10.07 6.42
CA ALA A 406 -26.26 9.28 6.06
C ALA A 406 -27.02 8.76 7.28
N CYS A 407 -28.28 8.39 7.09
CA CYS A 407 -29.12 7.85 8.16
C CYS A 407 -28.50 6.55 8.73
N GLN A 408 -28.26 6.54 10.05
CA GLN A 408 -27.73 5.38 10.77
C GLN A 408 -28.71 4.94 11.86
N LEU A 409 -28.60 3.67 12.26
CA LEU A 409 -29.36 3.17 13.40
C LEU A 409 -28.84 3.83 14.69
N MET A 410 -29.75 4.46 15.44
CA MET A 410 -29.43 5.03 16.75
C MET A 410 -29.05 3.95 17.79
N PHE A 411 -29.58 2.73 17.60
CA PHE A 411 -29.38 1.61 18.51
C PHE A 411 -28.88 0.38 17.74
N ASN A 412 -27.99 -0.38 18.38
CA ASN A 412 -27.51 -1.64 17.82
C ASN A 412 -28.62 -2.70 17.81
N ILE A 413 -28.70 -3.49 16.74
CA ILE A 413 -29.70 -4.56 16.60
C ILE A 413 -29.40 -5.67 17.62
N SER A 414 -30.41 -6.02 18.42
CA SER A 414 -30.33 -7.14 19.36
C SER A 414 -30.23 -8.47 18.59
N LYS A 415 -29.28 -9.33 18.98
CA LYS A 415 -29.10 -10.68 18.42
C LYS A 415 -29.85 -11.77 19.22
N ARG A 416 -30.76 -11.38 20.10
CA ARG A 416 -31.52 -12.30 20.93
C ARG A 416 -32.69 -12.87 20.14
N ASP A 417 -32.93 -14.17 20.30
CA ASP A 417 -34.08 -14.84 19.69
C ASP A 417 -35.39 -14.57 20.46
N ASP A 418 -35.30 -14.19 21.75
CA ASP A 418 -36.42 -13.87 22.63
C ASP A 418 -36.74 -12.37 22.66
N LEU A 419 -37.05 -11.79 21.50
CA LEU A 419 -37.39 -10.37 21.40
C LEU A 419 -38.70 -10.05 22.15
N HIS A 420 -38.61 -9.19 23.18
CA HIS A 420 -39.76 -8.72 23.94
C HIS A 420 -39.93 -7.20 23.82
N TYR A 421 -41.05 -6.76 23.25
CA TYR A 421 -41.35 -5.34 22.98
C TYR A 421 -42.83 -5.01 23.29
N PRO A 422 -43.25 -5.07 24.57
CA PRO A 422 -44.66 -4.98 24.96
C PRO A 422 -45.27 -3.61 24.67
N THR A 423 -44.51 -2.53 24.84
CA THR A 423 -44.97 -1.16 24.54
C THR A 423 -45.21 -0.98 23.05
N TRP A 424 -44.25 -1.38 22.20
CA TRP A 424 -44.42 -1.33 20.75
C TRP A 424 -45.56 -2.22 20.27
N SER A 425 -45.75 -3.39 20.89
CA SER A 425 -46.88 -4.27 20.56
C SER A 425 -48.23 -3.57 20.82
N LYS A 426 -48.38 -2.85 21.94
CA LYS A 426 -49.60 -2.07 22.22
C LYS A 426 -49.83 -0.97 21.19
N ILE A 427 -48.77 -0.24 20.83
CA ILE A 427 -48.84 0.83 19.83
C ILE A 427 -49.27 0.27 18.48
N LEU A 428 -48.62 -0.79 18.00
CA LEU A 428 -48.92 -1.40 16.70
C LEU A 428 -50.32 -2.01 16.67
N ASN A 429 -50.76 -2.64 17.76
CA ASN A 429 -52.13 -3.15 17.86
C ASN A 429 -53.17 -2.04 17.83
N HIS A 430 -52.93 -0.94 18.53
CA HIS A 430 -53.87 0.18 18.56
C HIS A 430 -53.94 0.91 17.21
N VAL A 431 -52.79 1.25 16.63
CA VAL A 431 -52.69 2.02 15.39
C VAL A 431 -53.10 1.18 14.17
N GLY A 432 -52.85 -0.13 14.20
CA GLY A 432 -53.21 -1.03 13.11
C GLY A 432 -54.65 -1.55 13.15
N ASP A 433 -55.41 -1.32 14.24
CA ASP A 433 -56.70 -1.99 14.45
C ASP A 433 -57.67 -1.80 13.28
N SER A 434 -57.73 -0.58 12.74
CA SER A 434 -58.58 -0.19 11.61
C SER A 434 -58.30 -0.96 10.32
N LEU A 435 -57.09 -1.50 10.14
CA LEU A 435 -56.70 -2.27 8.94
C LEU A 435 -57.11 -3.74 9.01
N THR A 436 -57.37 -4.25 10.22
CA THR A 436 -57.63 -5.68 10.45
C THR A 436 -58.83 -6.22 9.62
N PRO A 437 -59.99 -5.54 9.55
CA PRO A 437 -61.14 -6.04 8.79
C PRO A 437 -60.88 -6.22 7.29
N ASP A 438 -60.01 -5.38 6.72
CA ASP A 438 -59.68 -5.41 5.29
C ASP A 438 -58.59 -6.43 4.97
N LEU A 439 -57.61 -6.60 5.86
CA LEU A 439 -56.53 -7.58 5.70
C LEU A 439 -57.06 -9.02 5.70
N VAL A 440 -58.07 -9.33 6.52
CA VAL A 440 -58.70 -10.66 6.56
C VAL A 440 -59.38 -11.03 5.23
N LYS A 441 -59.80 -10.03 4.45
CA LYS A 441 -60.43 -10.23 3.12
C LYS A 441 -59.41 -10.17 1.98
N ASN A 442 -58.16 -9.79 2.25
CA ASN A 442 -57.14 -9.61 1.24
C ASN A 442 -56.39 -10.93 0.97
N ASN A 443 -56.52 -11.47 -0.24
CA ASN A 443 -55.90 -12.75 -0.63
C ASN A 443 -54.37 -12.77 -0.42
N TRP A 444 -53.68 -11.67 -0.69
CA TRP A 444 -52.22 -11.59 -0.51
C TRP A 444 -51.85 -11.64 0.98
N ALA A 445 -52.55 -10.88 1.83
CA ALA A 445 -52.29 -10.86 3.26
C ALA A 445 -52.54 -12.22 3.92
N VAL A 446 -53.68 -12.86 3.59
CA VAL A 446 -54.03 -14.21 4.07
C VAL A 446 -52.99 -15.25 3.63
N THR A 447 -52.55 -15.21 2.37
CA THR A 447 -51.55 -16.15 1.84
C THR A 447 -50.19 -16.01 2.54
N ASN A 448 -49.85 -14.81 3.02
CA ASN A 448 -48.59 -14.52 3.72
C ASN A 448 -48.72 -14.52 5.24
N GLY A 449 -49.86 -14.95 5.80
CA GLY A 449 -50.07 -15.06 7.25
C GLY A 449 -50.18 -13.71 7.97
N ILE A 450 -50.51 -12.62 7.26
CA ILE A 450 -50.72 -11.29 7.84
C ILE A 450 -52.21 -11.18 8.22
N VAL A 451 -52.50 -11.39 9.50
CA VAL A 451 -53.89 -11.53 10.00
C VAL A 451 -54.41 -10.33 10.78
N THR A 452 -53.51 -9.50 11.32
CA THR A 452 -53.86 -8.25 12.01
C THR A 452 -53.21 -7.04 11.36
N GLY A 453 -53.78 -5.85 11.57
CA GLY A 453 -53.12 -4.62 11.16
C GLY A 453 -51.75 -4.42 11.82
N ALA A 454 -51.56 -4.90 13.06
CA ALA A 454 -50.25 -4.89 13.70
C ALA A 454 -49.20 -5.71 12.94
N ASP A 455 -49.58 -6.87 12.39
CA ASP A 455 -48.68 -7.70 11.58
C ASP A 455 -48.32 -7.00 10.26
N TYR A 456 -49.29 -6.35 9.63
CA TYR A 456 -49.05 -5.56 8.43
C TYR A 456 -48.09 -4.38 8.73
N LEU A 457 -48.32 -3.65 9.82
CA LEU A 457 -47.44 -2.55 10.24
C LEU A 457 -46.02 -3.04 10.56
N LYS A 458 -45.84 -4.22 11.17
CA LYS A 458 -44.51 -4.81 11.37
C LYS A 458 -43.81 -5.06 10.04
N CYS A 459 -44.48 -5.65 9.06
CA CYS A 459 -43.92 -5.87 7.72
C CYS A 459 -43.60 -4.54 7.02
N TRP A 460 -44.47 -3.54 7.16
CA TRP A 460 -44.27 -2.21 6.60
C TRP A 460 -43.04 -1.52 7.22
N ILE A 461 -42.91 -1.52 8.56
CA ILE A 461 -41.75 -0.97 9.27
C ILE A 461 -40.49 -1.74 8.93
N ALA A 462 -40.54 -3.08 8.90
CA ALA A 462 -39.39 -3.91 8.54
C ALA A 462 -38.90 -3.59 7.12
N SER A 463 -39.82 -3.27 6.20
CA SER A 463 -39.48 -2.91 4.82
C SER A 463 -38.69 -1.59 4.74
N ILE A 464 -38.92 -0.62 5.64
CA ILE A 464 -38.08 0.60 5.74
C ILE A 464 -36.61 0.26 5.96
N PHE A 465 -36.33 -0.75 6.80
CA PHE A 465 -34.95 -1.11 7.16
C PHE A 465 -34.33 -2.13 6.21
N GLN A 466 -35.11 -3.11 5.77
CA GLN A 466 -34.62 -4.16 4.88
C GLN A 466 -34.47 -3.67 3.44
N LYS A 467 -35.29 -2.69 3.04
CA LYS A 467 -35.38 -2.20 1.66
C LYS A 467 -35.56 -0.67 1.61
N PRO A 468 -34.61 0.10 2.17
CA PRO A 468 -34.75 1.55 2.30
C PRO A 468 -34.86 2.31 0.97
N ASP A 469 -34.40 1.70 -0.13
CA ASP A 469 -34.43 2.30 -1.47
C ASP A 469 -35.71 1.95 -2.27
N GLU A 470 -36.56 1.04 -1.75
CA GLU A 470 -37.81 0.67 -2.41
C GLU A 470 -38.97 1.58 -1.94
N PRO A 471 -39.87 1.99 -2.86
CA PRO A 471 -41.05 2.75 -2.47
C PRO A 471 -41.97 1.90 -1.60
N LEU A 472 -42.42 2.45 -0.48
CA LEU A 472 -43.40 1.81 0.39
C LEU A 472 -44.83 2.19 -0.02
N PRO A 473 -45.80 1.27 0.17
CA PRO A 473 -47.20 1.61 -0.01
C PRO A 473 -47.58 2.70 1.00
N TYR A 474 -48.32 3.69 0.51
CA TYR A 474 -48.80 4.79 1.35
C TYR A 474 -49.74 4.22 2.41
N LEU A 475 -49.51 4.61 3.66
CA LEU A 475 -50.25 4.14 4.81
C LEU A 475 -51.08 5.30 5.37
N TYR A 476 -52.40 5.20 5.25
CA TYR A 476 -53.32 6.09 5.97
C TYR A 476 -53.70 5.41 7.28
N LEU A 477 -53.28 6.03 8.39
CA LEU A 477 -53.54 5.57 9.76
C LEU A 477 -54.68 6.34 10.40
#